data_AF-A0A2V6C382-F1
#
_entry.id   AF-A0A2V6C382-F1
#
_cell.length_a   1.000
_cell.length_b   1.000
_cell.length_c   1.000
_cell.angle_alpha   90.00
_cell.angle_beta   90.00
_cell.angle_gamma   90.00
#
_symmetry.space_group_name_H-M   'P 1'
#
loop_
_entity.id
_entity.type
_entity.pdbx_description
1 polymer ?
#
loop_
_entity_poly.entity_id
_entity_poly.type
_entity_poly.pdbx_seq_one_letter_code
_entity_poly.pdbx_strand_id
1 'polypeptide(L)'
;MLVSSARFKEAIKPMDKASETILALKPVTFRYKEELDPDKIPQFGLIAEEVEKVNPDLVARDTDGKVNTVRYEAVNAMLLNEFLKQHRRVEEQVATITQQKKDFASELARQQNAFEEKLAQQQKQIEALTASVSGAS
;
A
#
# COMPACT_ATOMS: atom_id res chain seq x y z
N MET A 1 13.34 15.57 26.99
CA MET A 1 13.30 16.44 25.79
C MET A 1 14.28 15.88 24.77
N LEU A 2 13.83 15.52 23.57
CA LEU A 2 14.71 15.08 22.49
C LEU A 2 15.17 16.31 21.69
N VAL A 3 16.47 16.54 21.60
CA VAL A 3 17.02 17.58 20.70
C VAL A 3 16.84 17.11 19.26
N SER A 4 16.14 17.90 18.42
CA SER A 4 15.81 17.48 17.04
C SER A 4 16.24 18.48 15.96
N SER A 5 16.81 19.62 16.32
CA SER A 5 17.33 20.60 15.36
C SER A 5 18.45 19.99 14.50
N ALA A 6 18.47 20.31 13.21
CA ALA A 6 19.47 19.81 12.26
C ALA A 6 20.92 20.10 12.70
N ARG A 7 21.16 21.20 13.44
CA ARG A 7 22.50 21.53 13.97
C ARG A 7 23.08 20.51 14.95
N PHE A 8 22.24 19.61 15.48
CA PHE A 8 22.64 18.54 16.39
C PHE A 8 22.68 17.16 15.69
N LYS A 9 22.61 17.12 14.35
CA LYS A 9 22.52 15.89 13.56
C LYS A 9 23.52 15.93 12.41
N GLU A 10 24.11 14.79 12.12
CA GLU A 10 25.01 14.59 10.98
C GLU A 10 24.47 13.48 10.07
N ALA A 11 24.97 13.40 8.84
CA ALA A 11 24.61 12.36 7.87
C ALA A 11 23.07 12.20 7.65
N ILE A 12 22.33 13.32 7.63
CA ILE A 12 20.88 13.32 7.40
C ILE A 12 20.58 12.84 5.98
N LYS A 13 19.86 11.73 5.86
CA LYS A 13 19.43 11.12 4.59
C LYS A 13 18.02 10.53 4.72
N PRO A 14 17.31 10.33 3.61
CA PRO A 14 16.06 9.55 3.60
C PRO A 14 16.24 8.16 4.21
N MET A 15 15.17 7.61 4.80
CA MET A 15 15.20 6.26 5.39
C MET A 15 15.14 5.15 4.33
N ASP A 16 14.60 5.44 3.14
CA ASP A 16 14.45 4.51 2.03
C ASP A 16 13.89 3.15 2.43
N LYS A 17 14.71 2.09 2.35
CA LYS A 17 14.34 0.71 2.69
C LYS A 17 14.56 0.37 4.17
N ALA A 18 15.28 1.21 4.92
CA ALA A 18 15.60 0.94 6.32
C ALA A 18 14.34 0.84 7.19
N SER A 19 13.30 1.62 6.87
CA SER A 19 12.00 1.58 7.56
C SER A 19 11.13 0.39 7.15
N GLU A 20 11.41 -0.31 6.05
CA GLU A 20 10.57 -1.43 5.59
C GLU A 20 10.61 -2.63 6.54
N THR A 21 11.67 -2.74 7.34
CA THR A 21 11.81 -3.78 8.37
C THR A 21 10.65 -3.80 9.37
N ILE A 22 10.01 -2.64 9.62
CA ILE A 22 8.89 -2.57 10.56
C ILE A 22 7.66 -3.34 10.07
N LEU A 23 7.56 -3.58 8.76
CA LEU A 23 6.44 -4.30 8.14
C LEU A 23 6.47 -5.80 8.50
N ALA A 24 7.60 -6.31 8.97
CA ALA A 24 7.75 -7.68 9.46
C ALA A 24 7.51 -7.82 10.97
N LEU A 25 7.31 -6.71 11.69
CA LEU A 25 7.02 -6.73 13.12
C LEU A 25 5.61 -7.28 13.37
N LYS A 26 5.45 -7.94 14.52
CA LYS A 26 4.19 -8.59 14.92
C LYS A 26 3.65 -7.91 16.17
N PRO A 27 2.67 -7.01 16.06
CA PRO A 27 1.98 -6.45 17.21
C PRO A 27 1.31 -7.56 18.02
N VAL A 28 1.37 -7.42 19.34
CA VAL A 28 0.75 -8.35 20.29
C VAL A 28 -0.12 -7.59 21.28
N THR A 29 -1.09 -8.30 21.84
CA THR A 29 -1.80 -7.87 23.05
C THR A 29 -1.23 -8.67 24.23
N PHE A 30 -0.94 -7.99 25.33
CA PHE A 30 -0.37 -8.64 26.51
C PHE A 30 -0.93 -8.01 27.80
N ARG A 31 -0.55 -8.58 28.93
CA ARG A 31 -0.74 -7.98 30.26
C ARG A 31 0.59 -8.04 30.96
N TYR A 32 0.93 -7.01 31.72
CA TYR A 32 2.12 -7.07 32.55
C TYR A 32 1.97 -8.13 33.66
N LYS A 33 3.11 -8.56 34.22
CA LYS A 33 3.09 -9.39 35.42
C LYS A 33 2.51 -8.58 36.59
N GLU A 34 1.99 -9.26 37.61
CA GLU A 34 1.18 -8.63 38.66
C GLU A 34 2.01 -7.62 39.46
N GLU A 35 3.32 -7.88 39.57
CA GLU A 35 4.29 -7.03 40.24
C GLU A 35 4.51 -5.69 39.53
N LEU A 36 4.17 -5.60 38.24
CA LEU A 36 4.30 -4.39 37.41
C LEU A 36 2.96 -3.71 37.15
N ASP A 37 1.87 -4.48 37.13
CA ASP A 37 0.51 -4.00 36.93
C ASP A 37 -0.48 -4.91 37.68
N PRO A 38 -0.86 -4.54 38.92
CA PRO A 38 -1.84 -5.28 39.71
C PRO A 38 -3.21 -5.35 39.04
N ASP A 39 -3.57 -4.34 38.25
CA ASP A 39 -4.88 -4.24 37.60
C ASP A 39 -4.97 -5.11 36.34
N LYS A 40 -3.85 -5.71 35.89
CA LYS A 40 -3.77 -6.65 34.76
C LYS A 40 -4.44 -6.10 33.50
N ILE A 41 -4.25 -4.82 33.24
CA ILE A 41 -4.90 -4.10 32.15
C ILE A 41 -4.33 -4.63 30.82
N PRO A 42 -5.19 -5.02 29.85
CA PRO A 42 -4.72 -5.39 28.51
C PRO A 42 -3.97 -4.23 27.84
N GLN A 43 -2.76 -4.51 27.38
CA GLN A 43 -1.86 -3.59 26.68
C GLN A 43 -1.63 -4.06 25.25
N PHE A 44 -1.23 -3.13 24.39
CA PHE A 44 -0.81 -3.41 23.02
C PHE A 44 0.66 -3.02 22.85
N GLY A 45 1.42 -3.82 22.11
CA GLY A 45 2.82 -3.50 21.89
C GLY A 45 3.55 -4.55 21.08
N LEU A 46 4.85 -4.64 21.33
CA LEU A 46 5.78 -5.55 20.67
C LEU A 46 6.60 -6.29 21.74
N ILE A 47 7.03 -7.51 21.42
CA ILE A 47 8.01 -8.25 22.24
C ILE A 47 9.41 -7.88 21.78
N ALA A 48 10.24 -7.35 22.68
CA ALA A 48 11.55 -6.80 22.32
C ALA A 48 12.47 -7.85 21.68
N GLU A 49 12.45 -9.10 22.15
CA GLU A 49 13.22 -10.20 21.58
C GLU A 49 12.73 -10.61 20.18
N GLU A 50 11.44 -10.40 19.87
CA GLU A 50 10.94 -10.62 18.51
C GLU A 50 11.34 -9.48 17.58
N VAL A 51 11.33 -8.24 18.08
CA VAL A 51 11.83 -7.07 17.35
C VAL A 51 13.33 -7.22 17.06
N GLU A 52 14.13 -7.68 18.03
CA GLU A 52 15.58 -7.89 17.86
C GLU A 52 15.89 -8.82 16.68
N LYS A 53 15.12 -9.90 16.51
CA LYS A 53 15.28 -10.85 15.40
C LYS A 53 15.01 -10.22 14.03
N VAL A 54 14.13 -9.23 13.98
CA VAL A 54 13.76 -8.51 12.74
C VAL A 54 14.75 -7.37 12.48
N ASN A 55 15.01 -6.55 13.49
CA ASN A 55 16.00 -5.49 13.45
C ASN A 55 16.57 -5.19 14.86
N PRO A 56 17.84 -5.56 15.11
CA PRO A 56 18.48 -5.32 16.41
C PRO A 56 18.70 -3.82 16.72
N ASP A 57 18.70 -2.94 15.72
CA ASP A 57 18.84 -1.49 15.94
C ASP A 57 17.59 -0.85 16.55
N LEU A 58 16.46 -1.58 16.57
CA LEU A 58 15.19 -1.14 17.13
C LEU A 58 14.97 -1.55 18.58
N VAL A 59 15.96 -2.16 19.22
CA VAL A 59 15.91 -2.48 20.65
C VAL A 59 17.02 -1.79 21.42
N ALA A 60 16.80 -1.58 22.71
CA ALA A 60 17.82 -1.18 23.66
C ALA A 60 18.09 -2.33 24.62
N ARG A 61 19.36 -2.47 24.98
CA ARG A 61 19.85 -3.49 25.92
C ARG A 61 20.08 -2.88 27.31
N ASP A 62 19.94 -3.69 28.33
CA ASP A 62 20.31 -3.32 29.71
C ASP A 62 21.85 -3.32 29.90
N THR A 63 22.28 -3.10 31.15
CA THR A 63 23.71 -3.06 31.52
C THR A 63 24.41 -4.41 31.34
N ASP A 64 23.67 -5.52 31.33
CA ASP A 64 24.19 -6.87 31.13
C ASP A 64 24.19 -7.27 29.65
N GLY A 65 23.76 -6.37 28.75
CA GLY A 65 23.66 -6.62 27.31
C GLY A 65 22.41 -7.41 26.90
N LYS A 66 21.46 -7.65 27.81
CA LYS A 66 20.20 -8.33 27.48
C LYS A 66 19.23 -7.35 26.84
N VAL A 67 18.47 -7.83 25.87
CA VAL A 67 17.37 -7.04 25.29
C VAL A 67 16.40 -6.66 26.41
N ASN A 68 16.06 -5.38 26.50
CA ASN A 68 15.26 -4.85 27.60
C ASN A 68 14.03 -4.09 27.11
N THR A 69 14.15 -3.30 26.05
CA THR A 69 13.02 -2.51 25.55
C THR A 69 13.10 -2.23 24.06
N VAL A 70 11.96 -1.95 23.45
CA VAL A 70 11.85 -1.49 22.06
C VAL A 70 12.07 0.02 22.02
N ARG A 71 12.82 0.49 21.01
CA ARG A 71 13.01 1.93 20.72
C ARG A 71 11.78 2.48 20.01
N TYR A 72 10.69 2.65 20.75
CA TYR A 72 9.39 3.04 20.19
C TYR A 72 9.42 4.37 19.41
N GLU A 73 10.26 5.33 19.77
CA GLU A 73 10.41 6.57 18.98
C GLU A 73 10.98 6.31 17.59
N ALA A 74 11.92 5.36 17.46
CA ALA A 74 12.46 4.97 16.17
C ALA A 74 11.41 4.22 15.34
N VAL A 75 10.68 3.29 15.96
CA VAL A 75 9.56 2.58 15.32
C VAL A 75 8.51 3.56 14.81
N ASN A 76 8.10 4.54 15.62
CA ASN A 76 7.10 5.54 15.23
C ASN A 76 7.58 6.44 14.09
N ALA A 77 8.85 6.84 14.07
CA ALA A 77 9.41 7.61 12.96
C ALA A 77 9.46 6.79 11.65
N MET A 78 9.80 5.50 11.74
CA MET A 78 9.76 4.59 10.59
C MET A 78 8.33 4.33 10.10
N LEU A 79 7.37 4.18 11.01
CA LEU A 79 5.93 4.06 10.68
C LEU A 79 5.44 5.28 9.89
N LEU A 80 5.83 6.48 10.30
CA LEU A 80 5.53 7.70 9.54
C LEU A 80 6.11 7.65 8.12
N ASN A 81 7.37 7.20 7.96
CA ASN A 81 7.97 7.08 6.63
C ASN A 81 7.23 6.07 5.74
N GLU A 82 6.89 4.89 6.27
CA GLU A 82 6.13 3.89 5.52
C GLU A 82 4.70 4.36 5.22
N PHE A 83 4.04 5.05 6.14
CA PHE A 83 2.73 5.65 5.90
C PHE A 83 2.77 6.64 4.73
N LEU A 84 3.78 7.54 4.72
CA LEU A 84 3.96 8.50 3.61
C LEU A 84 4.30 7.80 2.29
N LYS A 85 5.07 6.70 2.31
CA LYS A 85 5.33 5.87 1.12
C LYS A 85 4.06 5.22 0.59
N GLN A 86 3.24 4.65 1.46
CA GLN A 86 1.96 4.04 1.07
C GLN A 86 0.99 5.10 0.54
N HIS A 87 0.91 6.27 1.16
CA HIS A 87 0.05 7.36 0.69
C HIS A 87 0.38 7.76 -0.75
N ARG A 88 1.66 7.95 -1.09
CA ARG A 88 2.10 8.23 -2.47
C ARG A 88 1.72 7.11 -3.44
N ARG A 89 1.93 5.84 -3.06
CA ARG A 89 1.53 4.70 -3.90
C ARG A 89 0.02 4.68 -4.15
N VAL A 90 -0.79 5.03 -3.15
CA VAL A 90 -2.25 5.13 -3.30
C VAL A 90 -2.61 6.26 -4.27
N GLU A 91 -1.98 7.43 -4.18
CA GLU A 91 -2.21 8.54 -5.14
C GLU A 91 -1.86 8.12 -6.58
N GLU A 92 -0.71 7.47 -6.77
CA GLU A 92 -0.27 6.94 -8.08
C GLU A 92 -1.26 5.89 -8.62
N GLN A 93 -1.75 5.00 -7.77
CA GLN A 93 -2.76 4.01 -8.13
C GLN A 93 -4.09 4.67 -8.52
N VAL A 94 -4.54 5.69 -7.78
CA VAL A 94 -5.77 6.43 -8.09
C VAL A 94 -5.65 7.14 -9.44
N ALA A 95 -4.51 7.76 -9.74
CA ALA A 95 -4.25 8.38 -11.03
C ALA A 95 -4.29 7.34 -12.16
N THR A 96 -3.64 6.19 -11.96
CA THR A 96 -3.61 5.09 -12.93
C THR A 96 -5.02 4.54 -13.19
N ILE A 97 -5.80 4.29 -12.13
CA ILE A 97 -7.18 3.79 -12.25
C ILE A 97 -8.06 4.80 -12.99
N THR A 98 -7.88 6.09 -12.73
CA THR A 98 -8.63 7.14 -13.42
C THR A 98 -8.34 7.15 -14.91
N GLN A 99 -7.06 7.04 -15.27
CA GLN A 99 -6.64 6.95 -16.67
C GLN A 99 -7.18 5.68 -17.34
N GLN A 100 -7.04 4.52 -16.70
CA GLN A 100 -7.57 3.24 -17.21
C GLN A 100 -9.09 3.29 -17.43
N LYS A 101 -9.85 3.91 -16.52
CA LYS A 101 -11.30 4.10 -16.70
C LYS A 101 -11.63 4.93 -17.94
N LYS A 102 -10.86 5.99 -18.20
CA LYS A 102 -11.03 6.83 -19.38
C LYS A 102 -10.69 6.07 -20.66
N ASP A 103 -9.58 5.34 -20.67
CA ASP A 103 -9.16 4.56 -21.83
C ASP A 103 -10.16 3.44 -22.15
N PHE A 104 -10.66 2.75 -21.13
CA PHE A 104 -11.70 1.74 -21.28
C PHE A 104 -13.00 2.33 -21.84
N ALA A 105 -13.44 3.48 -21.33
CA ALA A 105 -14.63 4.16 -21.85
C ALA A 105 -14.46 4.57 -23.32
N SER A 106 -13.28 5.07 -23.69
CA SER A 106 -12.99 5.43 -25.08
C SER A 106 -12.96 4.21 -26.00
N GLU A 107 -12.38 3.10 -25.56
CA GLU A 107 -12.34 1.87 -26.34
C GLU A 107 -13.74 1.26 -26.50
N LEU A 108 -14.55 1.29 -25.43
CA LEU A 108 -15.94 0.83 -25.49
C LEU A 108 -16.75 1.64 -26.50
N ALA A 109 -16.60 2.97 -26.52
CA ALA A 109 -17.26 3.82 -27.51
C ALA A 109 -16.80 3.51 -28.94
N ARG A 110 -15.50 3.26 -29.16
CA ARG A 110 -14.99 2.84 -30.48
C ARG A 110 -15.56 1.49 -30.91
N GLN A 111 -15.64 0.52 -30.01
CA GLN A 111 -16.21 -0.79 -30.32
C GLN A 111 -17.71 -0.71 -30.63
N GLN A 112 -18.46 0.13 -29.90
CA GLN A 112 -19.87 0.40 -30.19
C GLN A 112 -20.03 0.98 -31.60
N ASN A 113 -19.30 2.04 -31.94
CA ASN A 113 -19.36 2.64 -33.28
C ASN A 113 -18.98 1.64 -34.38
N ALA A 114 -17.91 0.86 -34.19
CA ALA A 114 -17.49 -0.15 -35.16
C ALA A 114 -18.52 -1.27 -35.32
N PHE A 115 -19.26 -1.61 -34.26
CA PHE A 115 -20.34 -2.58 -34.33
C PHE A 115 -21.56 -2.02 -35.07
N GLU A 116 -21.94 -0.77 -34.79
CA GLU A 116 -23.01 -0.07 -35.51
C GLU A 116 -22.73 0.06 -37.00
N GLU A 117 -21.50 0.41 -37.39
CA GLU A 117 -21.07 0.47 -38.79
C GLU A 117 -21.19 -0.90 -39.48
N LYS A 118 -20.74 -1.97 -38.81
CA LYS A 118 -20.86 -3.35 -39.34
C LYS A 118 -22.33 -3.76 -39.48
N LEU A 119 -23.18 -3.44 -38.51
CA LEU A 119 -24.61 -3.72 -38.59
C LEU A 119 -25.25 -2.99 -39.77
N ALA A 120 -24.94 -1.70 -39.96
CA ALA A 120 -25.45 -0.93 -41.09
C ALA A 120 -24.97 -1.51 -42.44
N GLN A 121 -23.73 -1.99 -42.51
CA GLN A 121 -23.21 -2.66 -43.70
C GLN A 121 -23.91 -4.00 -43.96
N GLN A 122 -24.13 -4.82 -42.93
CA GLN A 122 -24.85 -6.09 -43.03
C GLN A 122 -26.29 -5.88 -43.50
N GLN A 123 -26.98 -4.87 -42.98
CA GLN A 123 -28.33 -4.52 -43.40
C GLN A 123 -28.40 -4.21 -44.90
N LYS A 124 -27.48 -3.39 -45.41
CA LYS A 124 -27.38 -3.09 -46.86
C LYS A 124 -27.11 -4.34 -47.72
N GLN A 125 -26.27 -5.26 -47.24
CA GLN A 125 -25.99 -6.52 -47.94
C GLN A 125 -27.22 -7.43 -48.01
N ILE A 126 -27.99 -7.52 -46.92
CA ILE A 126 -29.24 -8.30 -46.86
C ILE A 126 -30.27 -7.72 -47.83
N GLU A 127 -30.43 -6.40 -47.86
CA GLU A 127 -31.34 -5.71 -48.80
C GLU A 127 -30.95 -5.98 -50.26
N ALA A 128 -29.67 -5.85 -50.60
CA ALA A 128 -29.17 -6.11 -51.95
C ALA A 128 -29.38 -7.58 -52.37
N LEU A 129 -29.12 -8.53 -51.48
CA LEU A 129 -29.35 -9.96 -51.74
C LEU A 129 -30.84 -10.24 -51.98
N THR A 130 -31.72 -9.69 -51.14
CA THR A 130 -33.18 -9.87 -51.24
C THR A 130 -33.73 -9.34 -52.57
N ALA A 131 -33.23 -8.18 -53.03
CA ALA A 131 -33.60 -7.62 -54.33
C ALA A 131 -33.15 -8.52 -55.50
N SER A 132 -31.93 -9.08 -55.43
CA SER A 132 -31.42 -9.96 -56.49
C SER A 132 -32.18 -11.28 -56.62
N VAL A 133 -32.65 -11.85 -55.50
CA VAL A 133 -33.42 -13.10 -55.48
C VAL A 133 -34.85 -12.88 -55.99
N SER A 134 -35.48 -11.75 -55.60
CA SER A 134 -36.84 -11.41 -56.04
C SER A 134 -36.92 -11.04 -57.53
N GLY A 135 -35.83 -10.53 -58.13
CA GLY A 135 -35.77 -10.20 -59.56
C GLY A 135 -35.43 -11.37 -60.48
N ALA A 136 -35.06 -12.53 -59.92
CA ALA A 136 -34.72 -13.74 -60.67
C ALA A 136 -35.87 -14.78 -60.72
N SER A 137 -37.03 -14.44 -60.15
CA SER A 137 -38.29 -15.23 -60.18
C SER A 137 -39.29 -14.59 -61.14
#